data_AF-A0A2E2BFQ4-F1
#
_entry.id   AF-A0A2E2BFQ4-F1
#
_cell.length_a   1.000
_cell.length_b   1.000
_cell.length_c   1.000
_cell.angle_alpha   90.00
_cell.angle_beta   90.00
_cell.angle_gamma   90.00
#
_symmetry.space_group_name_H-M   'P 1'
#
loop_
_entity.id
_entity.type
_entity.pdbx_description
1 polymer ?
#
loop_
_entity_poly.entity_id
_entity_poly.type
_entity_poly.pdbx_seq_one_letter_code
_entity_poly.pdbx_strand_id
1 'polypeptide(L)'
;MKYLKHTDTLDFFAVDEEIFSSIPMFSDAVQAGFPSPSEDHMDMDLNLNDHLVQNPSATFCVKAIGESMKDAGIQSGDIMIVDKSLEPQNRSIVLVVIDGEFTVKRVNLNNKELYLIPENSNFSPIKITEEMDFKVWGVVTYIIHKAV
;
A
#
# COMPACT_ATOMS: atom_id res chain seq x y z
N MET A 1 -10.89 2.20 -12.77
CA MET A 1 -9.74 2.99 -12.27
C MET A 1 -9.41 4.02 -13.32
N LYS A 2 -9.34 5.29 -12.94
CA LYS A 2 -8.92 6.37 -13.82
C LYS A 2 -7.42 6.61 -13.65
N TYR A 3 -6.67 6.56 -14.75
CA TYR A 3 -5.24 6.86 -14.74
C TYR A 3 -5.00 8.33 -14.40
N LEU A 4 -4.13 8.60 -13.42
CA LEU A 4 -3.83 9.96 -12.97
C LEU A 4 -2.53 10.47 -13.58
N LYS A 5 -1.45 9.69 -13.49
CA LYS A 5 -0.11 10.16 -13.87
C LYS A 5 0.90 9.00 -13.98
N HIS A 6 1.87 9.15 -14.90
CA HIS A 6 3.10 8.37 -14.96
C HIS A 6 4.24 9.14 -14.28
N THR A 7 5.09 8.45 -13.53
CA THR A 7 6.46 8.87 -13.26
C THR A 7 7.40 7.72 -13.62
N ASP A 8 8.66 8.02 -13.95
CA ASP A 8 9.67 7.00 -14.32
C ASP A 8 9.79 5.86 -13.29
N THR A 9 9.32 6.10 -12.05
CA THR A 9 9.33 5.17 -10.93
C THR A 9 7.96 4.64 -10.49
N LEU A 10 6.81 5.22 -10.87
CA LEU A 10 5.49 4.80 -10.35
C LEU A 10 4.34 5.17 -11.29
N ASP A 11 3.28 4.35 -11.28
CA ASP A 11 2.00 4.67 -11.92
C ASP A 11 0.92 5.00 -10.89
N PHE A 12 0.19 6.10 -11.09
CA PHE A 12 -0.86 6.58 -10.19
C PHE A 12 -2.26 6.38 -10.78
N PHE A 13 -3.17 5.88 -9.95
CA PHE A 13 -4.57 5.62 -10.32
C PHE A 13 -5.52 6.20 -9.26
N ALA A 14 -6.59 6.85 -9.73
CA ALA A 14 -7.72 7.21 -8.88
C ALA A 14 -8.66 6.02 -8.72
N VAL A 15 -9.22 5.91 -7.52
CA VAL A 15 -10.33 5.02 -7.22
C VAL A 15 -11.62 5.78 -7.55
N ASP A 16 -12.35 5.35 -8.56
CA ASP A 16 -13.76 5.70 -8.76
C ASP A 16 -14.63 4.78 -7.88
N GLU A 17 -15.74 5.30 -7.33
CA GLU A 17 -16.59 4.60 -6.34
C GLU A 17 -17.15 3.25 -6.83
N GLU A 18 -17.23 3.00 -8.14
CA GLU A 18 -17.86 1.81 -8.74
C GLU A 18 -16.89 0.69 -9.19
N ILE A 19 -15.64 0.64 -8.71
CA ILE A 19 -14.63 -0.27 -9.29
C ILE A 19 -14.63 -1.69 -8.70
N PHE A 20 -15.14 -1.91 -7.49
CA PHE A 20 -15.23 -3.25 -6.90
C PHE A 20 -16.70 -3.58 -6.62
N SER A 21 -17.37 -4.17 -7.62
CA SER A 21 -18.69 -4.78 -7.44
C SER A 21 -18.60 -5.91 -6.41
N SER A 22 -19.67 -6.11 -5.63
CA SER A 22 -19.76 -7.13 -4.58
C SER A 22 -19.18 -8.47 -5.01
N ILE A 23 -18.21 -8.94 -4.24
CA ILE A 23 -17.67 -10.29 -4.37
C ILE A 23 -18.28 -11.09 -3.21
N PRO A 24 -18.91 -12.25 -3.47
CA PRO A 24 -19.39 -13.10 -2.38
C PRO A 24 -18.25 -13.41 -1.41
N MET A 25 -18.43 -13.09 -0.12
CA MET A 25 -17.50 -13.48 0.94
C MET A 25 -18.00 -14.76 1.58
N PHE A 26 -17.10 -15.73 1.69
CA PHE A 26 -17.31 -16.83 2.62
C PHE A 26 -17.07 -16.32 4.03
N SER A 27 -18.02 -16.57 4.93
CA SER A 27 -17.98 -16.16 6.33
C SER A 27 -16.86 -16.84 7.12
N ASP A 28 -16.41 -18.01 6.67
CA ASP A 28 -15.39 -18.80 7.33
C ASP A 28 -14.00 -18.47 6.81
N ALA A 29 -13.08 -18.20 7.73
CA ALA A 29 -11.67 -18.03 7.40
C ALA A 29 -11.15 -19.37 6.84
N VAL A 30 -10.88 -19.42 5.53
CA VAL A 30 -10.27 -20.59 4.89
C VAL A 30 -8.85 -20.73 5.42
N GLN A 31 -8.58 -21.77 6.20
CA GLN A 31 -7.21 -22.16 6.51
C GLN A 31 -6.48 -22.42 5.18
N ALA A 32 -5.28 -21.89 5.02
CA ALA A 32 -4.41 -22.31 3.94
C ALA A 32 -4.08 -23.81 4.13
N GLY A 33 -4.84 -24.70 3.48
CA GLY A 33 -4.81 -26.15 3.74
C GLY A 33 -6.07 -26.89 3.26
N PHE A 34 -6.22 -28.18 3.62
CA PHE A 34 -7.35 -29.01 3.21
C PHE A 34 -8.65 -28.57 3.90
N PRO A 35 -9.69 -28.13 3.14
CA PRO A 35 -10.96 -27.75 3.72
C PRO A 35 -11.83 -28.98 4.03
N SER A 36 -12.50 -28.99 5.19
CA SER A 36 -13.53 -29.98 5.53
C SER A 36 -14.86 -29.64 4.87
N PRO A 37 -15.69 -30.63 4.49
CA PRO A 37 -16.68 -30.47 3.42
C PRO A 37 -18.10 -30.15 3.92
N SER A 38 -18.28 -29.55 5.09
CA SER A 38 -19.62 -29.47 5.68
C SER A 38 -19.83 -28.20 6.48
N GLU A 39 -20.50 -27.22 5.87
CA GLU A 39 -21.39 -26.29 6.56
C GLU A 39 -22.27 -25.58 5.50
N ASP A 40 -23.55 -25.38 5.82
CA ASP A 40 -24.49 -24.60 5.02
C ASP A 40 -24.19 -23.11 5.28
N HIS A 41 -23.63 -22.40 4.30
CA HIS A 41 -23.10 -21.06 4.50
C HIS A 41 -24.15 -19.99 4.20
N MET A 42 -24.25 -18.99 5.08
CA MET A 42 -24.92 -17.72 4.78
C MET A 42 -23.93 -16.86 3.99
N ASP A 43 -24.16 -16.72 2.68
CA ASP A 43 -23.37 -15.84 1.83
C ASP A 43 -23.52 -14.38 2.31
N MET A 44 -22.41 -13.75 2.70
CA MET A 44 -22.36 -12.32 2.99
C MET A 44 -21.57 -11.65 1.85
N ASP A 45 -22.14 -10.63 1.21
CA ASP A 45 -21.44 -9.91 0.14
C ASP A 45 -20.28 -9.09 0.74
N LEU A 46 -19.04 -9.32 0.29
CA LEU A 46 -17.90 -8.45 0.58
C LEU A 46 -17.85 -7.34 -0.45
N ASN A 47 -18.03 -6.11 0.03
CA ASN A 47 -17.64 -4.93 -0.71
C ASN A 47 -16.17 -4.60 -0.42
N LEU A 48 -15.28 -4.88 -1.39
CA LEU A 48 -13.85 -4.58 -1.25
C LEU A 48 -13.59 -3.07 -1.12
N ASN A 49 -14.42 -2.21 -1.71
CA ASN A 49 -14.25 -0.76 -1.53
C ASN A 49 -14.39 -0.39 -0.06
N ASP A 50 -15.47 -0.82 0.60
CA ASP A 50 -15.73 -0.50 2.01
C ASP A 50 -14.65 -1.07 2.93
N HIS A 51 -14.09 -2.24 2.58
CA HIS A 51 -13.05 -2.90 3.35
C HIS A 51 -11.67 -2.24 3.19
N LEU A 52 -11.32 -1.86 1.96
CA LEU A 52 -9.98 -1.38 1.60
C LEU A 52 -9.84 0.15 1.68
N VAL A 53 -10.94 0.88 1.54
CA VAL A 53 -10.99 2.33 1.38
C VAL A 53 -11.90 2.96 2.44
N GLN A 54 -11.31 3.40 3.55
CA GLN A 54 -12.06 4.07 4.62
C GLN A 54 -12.44 5.52 4.25
N ASN A 55 -11.56 6.22 3.52
CA ASN A 55 -11.79 7.58 3.08
C ASN A 55 -11.54 7.71 1.56
N PRO A 56 -12.57 7.54 0.71
CA PRO A 56 -12.42 7.57 -0.74
C PRO A 56 -11.79 8.85 -1.27
N SER A 57 -12.13 10.01 -0.68
CA SER A 57 -11.62 11.31 -1.11
C SER A 57 -10.12 11.51 -0.84
N ALA A 58 -9.56 10.73 0.10
CA ALA A 58 -8.16 10.80 0.50
C ALA A 58 -7.36 9.55 0.10
N THR A 59 -7.97 8.59 -0.59
CA THR A 59 -7.36 7.31 -0.94
C THR A 59 -7.09 7.20 -2.44
N PHE A 60 -5.94 6.66 -2.80
CA PHE A 60 -5.56 6.43 -4.20
C PHE A 60 -4.67 5.20 -4.31
N CYS A 61 -4.58 4.65 -5.51
CA CYS A 61 -3.78 3.47 -5.78
C CYS A 61 -2.50 3.84 -6.52
N VAL A 62 -1.41 3.15 -6.19
CA VAL A 62 -0.10 3.33 -6.82
C VAL A 62 0.50 1.98 -7.14
N LYS A 63 1.00 1.82 -8.37
CA LYS A 63 1.71 0.61 -8.75
C LYS A 63 3.17 0.71 -8.30
N ALA A 64 3.62 -0.27 -7.53
CA ALA A 64 5.01 -0.37 -7.10
C ALA A 64 5.92 -0.75 -8.29
N ILE A 65 7.09 -0.11 -8.36
CA ILE A 65 8.15 -0.46 -9.30
C ILE A 65 9.47 -0.58 -8.53
N GLY A 66 10.23 -1.61 -8.86
CA GLY A 66 11.52 -1.91 -8.22
C GLY A 66 11.40 -2.80 -6.98
N GLU A 67 12.53 -3.03 -6.31
CA GLU A 67 12.67 -4.10 -5.32
C GLU A 67 13.00 -3.61 -3.90
N SER A 68 13.06 -2.30 -3.68
CA SER A 68 13.56 -1.74 -2.40
C SER A 68 12.73 -2.11 -1.17
N MET A 69 11.55 -2.69 -1.36
CA MET A 69 10.61 -3.07 -0.30
C MET A 69 10.23 -4.56 -0.34
N LYS A 70 11.05 -5.41 -0.99
CA LYS A 70 10.77 -6.84 -1.17
C LYS A 70 10.53 -7.60 0.15
N ASP A 71 11.30 -7.28 1.19
CA ASP A 71 11.25 -7.96 2.49
C ASP A 71 10.02 -7.50 3.31
N ALA A 72 9.34 -6.43 2.85
CA ALA A 72 8.01 -6.01 3.33
C ALA A 72 6.86 -6.64 2.54
N GLY A 73 7.15 -7.54 1.61
CA GLY A 73 6.15 -8.17 0.74
C GLY A 73 5.65 -7.28 -0.40
N ILE A 74 6.36 -6.18 -0.72
CA ILE A 74 6.03 -5.32 -1.87
C ILE A 74 6.92 -5.71 -3.03
N GLN A 75 6.31 -6.26 -4.08
CA GLN A 75 6.98 -6.65 -5.30
C GLN A 75 6.70 -5.65 -6.43
N SER A 76 7.61 -5.60 -7.40
CA SER A 76 7.41 -4.77 -8.59
C SER A 76 6.19 -5.28 -9.35
N GLY A 77 5.22 -4.39 -9.61
CA GLY A 77 3.94 -4.73 -10.21
C GLY A 77 2.76 -4.71 -9.24
N ASP A 78 3.01 -4.72 -7.93
CA ASP A 78 1.96 -4.70 -6.92
C ASP A 78 1.19 -3.39 -6.90
N ILE A 79 -0.09 -3.46 -6.51
CA ILE A 79 -0.92 -2.28 -6.32
C ILE A 79 -0.94 -1.96 -4.83
N MET A 80 -0.47 -0.78 -4.47
CA MET A 80 -0.55 -0.25 -3.11
C MET A 80 -1.75 0.68 -3.00
N ILE A 81 -2.51 0.54 -1.92
CA ILE A 81 -3.55 1.49 -1.53
C ILE A 81 -2.91 2.48 -0.55
N VAL A 82 -3.01 3.76 -0.87
CA VAL A 82 -2.39 4.85 -0.11
C VAL A 82 -3.46 5.80 0.38
N ASP A 83 -3.48 6.05 1.69
CA ASP A 83 -4.38 6.99 2.35
C ASP A 83 -3.62 8.25 2.80
N LYS A 84 -4.05 9.42 2.31
CA LYS A 84 -3.46 10.73 2.63
C LYS A 84 -3.93 11.30 3.97
N SER A 85 -5.04 10.79 4.51
CA SER A 85 -5.65 11.28 5.74
C SER A 85 -5.00 10.71 7.01
N LEU A 86 -4.21 9.65 6.85
CA LEU A 86 -3.49 9.00 7.95
C LEU A 86 -2.15 9.70 8.24
N GLU A 87 -1.89 9.95 9.53
CA GLU A 87 -0.58 10.40 9.99
C GLU A 87 0.41 9.23 10.07
N PRO A 88 1.59 9.33 9.43
CA PRO A 88 2.57 8.25 9.44
C PRO A 88 3.15 8.04 10.83
N GLN A 89 3.11 6.79 11.29
CA GLN A 89 3.68 6.37 12.57
C GLN A 89 5.04 5.70 12.37
N ASN A 90 5.77 5.51 13.47
CA ASN A 90 6.99 4.69 13.41
C ASN A 90 6.65 3.30 12.86
N ARG A 91 7.48 2.81 11.93
CA ARG A 91 7.29 1.57 11.15
C ARG A 91 6.16 1.57 10.11
N SER A 92 5.42 2.65 9.93
CA SER A 92 4.49 2.80 8.79
C SER A 92 5.25 2.69 7.47
N ILE A 93 4.65 2.05 6.48
CA ILE A 93 5.12 2.13 5.10
C ILE A 93 4.48 3.38 4.48
N VAL A 94 5.30 4.25 3.92
CA VAL A 94 4.85 5.55 3.40
C VAL A 94 5.27 5.70 1.95
N LEU A 95 4.39 6.34 1.17
CA LEU A 95 4.75 6.93 -0.10
C LEU A 95 5.22 8.35 0.16
N VAL A 96 6.43 8.67 -0.28
CA VAL A 96 7.05 9.98 -0.09
C VAL A 96 7.64 10.48 -1.39
N VAL A 97 7.84 11.79 -1.45
CA VAL A 97 8.66 12.46 -2.48
C VAL A 97 9.91 12.99 -1.81
N ILE A 98 11.06 12.76 -2.43
CA ILE A 98 12.35 13.29 -2.04
C ILE A 98 12.96 13.91 -3.29
N ASP A 99 13.25 15.21 -3.26
CA ASP A 99 13.89 15.94 -4.36
C ASP A 99 13.17 15.73 -5.72
N GLY A 100 11.84 15.65 -5.68
CA GLY A 100 10.97 15.47 -6.84
C GLY A 100 10.74 14.00 -7.25
N GLU A 101 11.44 13.04 -6.65
CA GLU A 101 11.30 11.62 -6.97
C GLU A 101 10.43 10.89 -5.93
N PHE A 102 9.48 10.09 -6.42
CA PHE A 102 8.67 9.25 -5.54
C PHE A 102 9.41 7.98 -5.12
N THR A 103 9.28 7.64 -3.84
CA THR A 103 9.78 6.39 -3.27
C THR A 103 8.86 5.87 -2.17
N VAL A 104 8.86 4.55 -1.99
CA VAL A 104 8.19 3.87 -0.88
C VAL A 104 9.24 3.35 0.10
N LYS A 105 9.08 3.67 1.38
CA LYS A 105 10.01 3.29 2.44
C LYS A 105 9.27 3.09 3.76
N ARG A 106 9.92 2.40 4.70
CA ARG A 106 9.42 2.29 6.06
C ARG A 106 9.94 3.44 6.92
N VAL A 107 9.05 4.11 7.63
CA VAL A 107 9.40 5.15 8.59
C VAL A 107 10.15 4.52 9.76
N ASN A 108 11.29 5.10 10.13
CA ASN A 108 11.97 4.84 11.38
C ASN A 108 12.24 6.17 12.08
N LEU A 109 11.57 6.37 13.22
CA LEU A 109 11.78 7.52 14.08
C LEU A 109 12.64 7.08 15.26
N ASN A 110 13.87 7.60 15.33
CA ASN A 110 14.81 7.29 16.41
C ASN A 110 15.42 8.58 16.97
N ASN A 111 15.27 8.85 18.27
CA ASN A 111 15.87 10.01 18.94
C ASN A 111 15.64 11.36 18.22
N LYS A 112 14.43 11.58 17.68
CA LYS A 112 14.03 12.75 16.86
C LYS A 112 14.64 12.83 15.46
N GLU A 113 15.42 11.84 15.05
CA GLU A 113 15.87 11.69 13.67
C GLU A 113 14.90 10.83 12.88
N LEU A 114 14.59 11.25 11.67
CA LEU A 114 13.75 10.52 10.72
C LEU A 114 14.63 9.79 9.72
N TYR A 115 14.47 8.48 9.66
CA TYR A 115 15.05 7.62 8.64
C TYR A 115 13.95 6.96 7.83
N LEU A 116 14.23 6.79 6.54
CA LEU A 116 13.45 5.99 5.61
C LEU A 116 14.23 4.72 5.31
N ILE A 117 13.70 3.60 5.81
CA ILE A 117 14.36 2.30 5.75
C ILE A 117 13.82 1.53 4.54
N PRO A 118 14.68 1.11 3.59
CA PRO A 118 14.29 0.10 2.62
C PRO A 118 14.14 -1.25 3.31
N GLU A 119 13.18 -2.04 2.84
CA GLU A 119 13.00 -3.43 3.24
C GLU A 119 13.64 -4.32 2.18
N ASN A 120 14.94 -4.11 1.98
CA ASN A 120 15.81 -4.88 1.10
C ASN A 120 17.26 -4.57 1.46
N SER A 121 18.02 -5.59 1.85
CA SER A 121 19.44 -5.49 2.25
C SER A 121 20.38 -4.90 1.20
N ASN A 122 19.99 -4.90 -0.08
CA ASN A 122 20.78 -4.30 -1.16
C ASN A 122 20.67 -2.76 -1.22
N PHE A 123 19.82 -2.15 -0.39
CA PHE A 123 19.53 -0.71 -0.39
C PHE A 123 19.89 -0.10 0.96
N SER A 124 20.35 1.15 0.96
CA SER A 124 20.76 1.85 2.18
C SER A 124 19.62 2.69 2.77
N PRO A 125 19.52 2.78 4.11
CA PRO A 125 18.67 3.76 4.79
C PRO A 125 18.93 5.20 4.33
N ILE A 126 17.88 5.99 4.23
CA ILE A 126 17.96 7.41 3.88
C ILE A 126 17.65 8.21 5.14
N LYS A 127 18.60 9.02 5.60
CA LYS A 127 18.37 9.98 6.70
C LYS A 127 17.76 11.25 6.13
N ILE A 128 16.60 11.66 6.62
CA ILE A 128 15.97 12.90 6.21
C ILE A 128 16.61 14.07 6.95
N THR A 129 17.04 15.08 6.19
CA THR A 129 17.62 16.32 6.70
C THR A 129 16.76 17.51 6.29
N GLU A 130 16.97 18.67 6.92
CA GLU A 130 16.22 19.90 6.62
C GLU A 130 16.51 20.47 5.22
N GLU A 131 17.60 20.04 4.57
CA GLU A 131 18.00 20.49 3.24
C GLU A 131 17.30 19.75 2.11
N MET A 132 16.70 18.58 2.40
CA MET A 132 16.01 17.75 1.41
C MET A 132 14.58 18.26 1.16
N ASP A 133 14.12 18.28 -0.08
CA ASP A 133 12.70 18.51 -0.39
C ASP A 133 11.91 17.22 -0.10
N PHE A 134 11.54 17.03 1.16
CA PHE A 134 10.86 15.85 1.65
C PHE A 134 9.37 16.11 1.90
N LYS A 135 8.52 15.27 1.30
CA LYS A 135 7.08 15.30 1.54
C LYS A 135 6.47 13.91 1.63
N VAL A 136 5.73 13.64 2.70
CA VAL A 136 4.88 12.46 2.80
C VAL A 136 3.61 12.68 1.98
N TRP A 137 3.30 11.74 1.10
CA TRP A 137 2.06 11.75 0.32
C TRP A 137 0.94 10.98 0.99
N GLY A 138 1.26 9.89 1.69
CA GLY A 138 0.30 9.12 2.46
C GLY A 138 0.88 7.83 3.01
N VAL A 139 0.08 7.13 3.81
CA VAL A 139 0.41 5.84 4.40
C VAL A 139 -0.12 4.72 3.51
N VAL A 140 0.72 3.72 3.25
CA VAL A 140 0.29 2.50 2.55
C VAL A 140 -0.53 1.65 3.52
N THR A 141 -1.81 1.42 3.21
CA THR A 141 -2.75 0.67 4.06
C THR A 141 -2.88 -0.78 3.62
N TYR A 142 -2.83 -1.04 2.32
CA TYR A 142 -2.92 -2.38 1.74
C TYR A 142 -1.96 -2.55 0.57
N ILE A 143 -1.51 -3.79 0.37
CA ILE A 143 -0.71 -4.22 -0.78
C ILE A 143 -1.48 -5.36 -1.44
N ILE A 144 -1.82 -5.19 -2.72
CA ILE A 144 -2.50 -6.18 -3.53
C ILE A 144 -1.47 -6.82 -4.45
N HIS A 145 -1.13 -8.06 -4.13
CA HIS A 145 -0.19 -8.87 -4.89
C HIS A 145 -0.94 -9.82 -5.81
N LYS A 146 -0.62 -9.80 -7.11
CA LYS A 146 -1.21 -10.73 -8.08
C LYS A 146 -0.46 -12.05 -8.01
N ALA A 147 -1.15 -13.13 -7.64
CA ALA A 147 -0.51 -14.42 -7.45
C ALA A 147 -0.09 -15.14 -8.76
N VAL A 148 -0.67 -14.78 -9.91
CA VAL A 148 -0.48 -15.44 -11.22
C VAL A 148 -0.45 -14.47 -12.39
#